data_AF-A0A966VZN3-F1
#
_entry.id   AF-A0A966VZN3-F1
#
_cell.length_a   1.000
_cell.length_b   1.000
_cell.length_c   1.000
_cell.angle_alpha   90.00
_cell.angle_beta   90.00
_cell.angle_gamma   90.00
#
_symmetry.space_group_name_H-M   'P 1'
#
loop_
_entity.id
_entity.type
_entity.pdbx_description
1 polymer ?
#
loop_
_entity_poly.entity_id
_entity_poly.type
_entity_poly.pdbx_seq_one_letter_code
_entity_poly.pdbx_strand_id
1 'polypeptide(L)'
;NYNATTARFYTDLGLLTCRVDFGDDVSSLFNLLTGICQFQGTRKLLVAPFELHARVLKLIERETTNAKRGLPARIIAKMNSLVDRQIIEALYRASQAGVKIDLIVRGICCLRPGVKGVSETITVRSIVDRFLEHSRIFFFENACQPEVFVGSADWMPRNFFRRVEVVFPIEDGNLRDRVQRELLELVLADTAKARLLQPDGSYVRPSPKRGKAPVRSQMEFIRLASDEPAPQGKAAKSKARVPVVKLRKRP
;
A
#
# COMPACT_ATOMS: atom_id res chain seq x y z
N ASN A 1 1.87 2.04 12.65
CA ASN A 1 2.89 2.11 13.75
C ASN A 1 2.43 1.18 14.89
N TYR A 2 3.25 0.87 15.90
CA TYR A 2 2.83 -0.02 17.01
C TYR A 2 2.21 0.74 18.21
N ASN A 3 1.62 1.92 17.98
CA ASN A 3 0.98 2.68 19.04
C ASN A 3 -0.47 2.20 19.24
N ALA A 4 -0.76 1.68 20.43
CA ALA A 4 -2.07 1.11 20.79
C ALA A 4 -3.22 2.12 20.71
N THR A 5 -2.94 3.41 20.90
CA THR A 5 -3.94 4.47 20.77
C THR A 5 -4.33 4.65 19.32
N THR A 6 -3.35 4.84 18.42
CA THR A 6 -3.62 5.03 16.99
C THR A 6 -4.18 3.79 16.31
N ALA A 7 -3.81 2.60 16.77
CA ALA A 7 -4.36 1.34 16.27
C ALA A 7 -5.89 1.22 16.43
N ARG A 8 -6.51 1.99 17.33
CA ARG A 8 -7.99 1.97 17.52
C ARG A 8 -8.75 2.71 16.43
N PHE A 9 -8.11 3.63 15.73
CA PHE A 9 -8.77 4.47 14.74
C PHE A 9 -8.09 4.49 13.37
N TYR A 10 -6.88 3.93 13.23
CA TYR A 10 -6.22 3.75 11.93
C TYR A 10 -6.47 2.35 11.38
N THR A 11 -6.63 2.27 10.07
CA THR A 11 -6.54 1.01 9.33
C THR A 11 -5.08 0.81 8.92
N ASP A 12 -4.43 -0.23 9.44
CA ASP A 12 -3.03 -0.54 9.15
C ASP A 12 -2.89 -2.03 8.82
N LEU A 13 -1.81 -2.36 8.11
CA LEU A 13 -1.42 -3.73 7.82
C LEU A 13 -0.04 -4.00 8.43
N GLY A 14 0.13 -5.21 8.95
CA GLY A 14 1.40 -5.73 9.44
C GLY A 14 1.64 -7.14 8.92
N LEU A 15 2.89 -7.45 8.60
CA LEU A 15 3.30 -8.79 8.20
C LEU A 15 4.11 -9.42 9.33
N LEU A 16 3.71 -10.60 9.77
CA LEU A 16 4.51 -11.47 10.63
C LEU A 16 5.06 -12.60 9.76
N THR A 17 6.39 -12.74 9.73
CA THR A 17 7.06 -13.72 8.87
C THR A 17 8.31 -14.26 9.57
N CYS A 18 8.62 -15.53 9.29
CA CYS A 18 9.87 -16.19 9.70
C CYS A 18 10.81 -16.46 8.50
N ARG A 19 10.52 -15.89 7.33
CA ARG A 19 11.37 -16.04 6.14
C ARG A 19 12.73 -15.38 6.37
N VAL A 20 13.80 -16.13 6.14
CA VAL A 20 15.18 -15.73 6.41
C VAL A 20 15.55 -14.44 5.66
N ASP A 21 15.22 -14.34 4.37
CA ASP A 21 15.56 -13.15 3.57
C ASP A 21 14.94 -11.85 4.13
N PHE A 22 13.72 -11.92 4.69
CA PHE A 22 13.11 -10.76 5.36
C PHE A 22 13.80 -10.45 6.69
N GLY A 23 14.18 -11.48 7.45
CA GLY A 23 14.94 -11.32 8.68
C GLY A 23 16.30 -10.64 8.44
N ASP A 24 17.04 -11.11 7.44
CA ASP A 24 18.35 -10.57 7.06
C ASP A 24 18.25 -9.10 6.63
N ASP A 25 17.23 -8.75 5.82
CA ASP A 25 16.98 -7.37 5.40
C ASP A 25 16.64 -6.47 6.59
N VAL A 26 15.77 -6.92 7.49
CA VAL A 26 15.38 -6.16 8.69
C VAL A 26 16.59 -5.98 9.61
N SER A 27 17.39 -7.02 9.85
CA SER A 27 18.62 -6.93 10.64
C SER A 27 19.62 -5.95 10.02
N SER A 28 19.79 -6.00 8.71
CA SER A 28 20.66 -5.07 7.97
C SER A 28 20.18 -3.62 8.08
N LEU A 29 18.86 -3.41 7.97
CA LEU A 29 18.26 -2.09 8.16
C LEU A 29 18.47 -1.55 9.57
N PHE A 30 18.34 -2.38 10.61
CA PHE A 30 18.60 -1.95 11.99
C PHE A 30 20.07 -1.60 12.21
N ASN A 31 21.01 -2.37 11.63
CA ASN A 31 22.45 -2.05 11.70
C ASN A 31 22.79 -0.73 10.99
N LEU A 32 22.10 -0.44 9.88
CA LEU A 32 22.21 0.86 9.20
C LEU A 32 21.71 2.00 10.09
N LEU A 33 20.55 1.82 10.75
CA LEU A 33 19.96 2.84 11.63
C LEU A 33 20.81 3.12 12.87
N THR A 34 21.56 2.14 13.37
CA THR A 34 22.49 2.32 14.50
C THR A 34 23.88 2.81 14.07
N GLY A 35 24.10 3.03 12.76
CA GLY A 35 25.34 3.56 12.22
C GLY A 35 26.49 2.55 12.13
N ILE A 36 26.20 1.25 12.25
CA ILE A 36 27.21 0.18 12.25
C ILE A 36 27.66 -0.15 10.82
N CYS A 37 26.79 0.03 9.81
CA CYS A 37 27.07 -0.36 8.43
C CYS A 37 26.60 0.68 7.40
N GLN A 38 27.20 0.66 6.21
CA GLN A 38 26.68 1.33 5.02
C GLN A 38 25.60 0.46 4.34
N PHE A 39 24.64 1.07 3.66
CA PHE A 39 23.57 0.35 2.96
C PHE A 39 24.15 -0.53 1.84
N GLN A 40 23.91 -1.85 1.91
CA GLN A 40 24.42 -2.84 0.94
C GLN A 40 23.32 -3.33 -0.04
N GLY A 41 22.15 -2.69 -0.07
CA GLY A 41 20.98 -3.21 -0.74
C GLY A 41 20.16 -4.15 0.14
N THR A 42 18.90 -4.40 -0.25
CA THR A 42 18.01 -5.36 0.39
C THR A 42 17.53 -6.40 -0.61
N ARG A 43 17.28 -7.64 -0.14
CA ARG A 43 16.86 -8.77 -0.96
C ARG A 43 15.38 -8.66 -1.35
N LYS A 44 14.55 -8.34 -0.38
CA LYS A 44 13.08 -8.32 -0.45
C LYS A 44 12.52 -6.94 -0.16
N LEU A 45 13.04 -6.26 0.87
CA LEU A 45 12.56 -4.94 1.25
C LEU A 45 12.90 -3.91 0.17
N LEU A 46 12.07 -2.87 0.11
CA LEU A 46 12.32 -1.65 -0.65
C LEU A 46 12.45 -0.52 0.34
N VAL A 47 13.67 0.00 0.48
CA VAL A 47 14.03 0.95 1.54
C VAL A 47 14.27 2.34 0.97
N ALA A 48 13.60 3.34 1.54
CA ALA A 48 13.94 4.74 1.34
C ALA A 48 15.02 5.18 2.35
N PRO A 49 15.89 6.15 2.01
CA PRO A 49 15.93 6.91 0.76
C PRO A 49 16.76 6.27 -0.36
N PHE A 50 17.07 4.98 -0.26
CA PHE A 50 18.05 4.32 -1.13
C PHE A 50 17.46 3.85 -2.46
N GLU A 51 16.62 2.82 -2.45
CA GLU A 51 16.15 2.17 -3.68
C GLU A 51 14.65 2.35 -3.93
N LEU A 52 13.86 2.70 -2.91
CA LEU A 52 12.40 2.68 -3.00
C LEU A 52 11.85 3.51 -4.17
N HIS A 53 12.29 4.75 -4.35
CA HIS A 53 11.79 5.63 -5.42
C HIS A 53 12.09 5.06 -6.82
N ALA A 54 13.35 4.69 -7.05
CA ALA A 54 13.78 4.11 -8.32
C ALA A 54 13.06 2.78 -8.63
N ARG A 55 12.77 1.97 -7.60
CA ARG A 55 12.05 0.70 -7.75
C ARG A 55 10.58 0.93 -8.09
N VAL A 56 9.90 1.89 -7.45
CA VAL A 56 8.51 2.26 -7.82
C VAL A 56 8.43 2.75 -9.27
N LEU A 57 9.36 3.60 -9.71
CA LEU A 57 9.43 4.03 -11.11
C LEU A 57 9.58 2.86 -12.08
N LYS A 58 10.47 1.91 -11.77
CA LYS A 58 10.67 0.70 -12.59
C LYS A 58 9.42 -0.17 -12.67
N LEU A 59 8.68 -0.31 -11.57
CA LEU A 59 7.41 -1.06 -11.55
C LEU A 59 6.36 -0.41 -12.46
N ILE A 60 6.22 0.92 -12.42
CA ILE A 60 5.31 1.67 -13.31
C ILE A 60 5.73 1.56 -14.78
N GLU A 61 7.04 1.67 -15.06
CA GLU A 61 7.57 1.55 -16.43
C GLU A 61 7.38 0.13 -16.99
N ARG A 62 7.47 -0.90 -16.13
CA ARG A 62 7.17 -2.28 -16.52
C ARG A 62 5.73 -2.43 -16.98
N GLU A 63 4.76 -1.90 -16.23
CA GLU A 63 3.34 -1.92 -16.64
C GLU A 63 3.14 -1.15 -17.95
N THR A 64 3.80 0.01 -18.10
CA THR A 64 3.81 0.80 -19.34
C THR A 64 4.30 -0.04 -20.53
N THR A 65 5.38 -0.78 -20.34
CA THR A 65 5.96 -1.65 -21.37
C THR A 65 5.03 -2.82 -21.71
N ASN A 66 4.40 -3.42 -20.70
CA ASN A 66 3.43 -4.50 -20.88
C ASN A 66 2.22 -4.03 -21.69
N ALA A 67 1.66 -2.86 -21.37
CA ALA A 67 0.53 -2.29 -22.11
C ALA A 67 0.88 -2.00 -23.58
N LYS A 68 2.06 -1.44 -23.86
CA LYS A 68 2.55 -1.22 -25.24
C LYS A 68 2.70 -2.51 -26.04
N ARG A 69 2.95 -3.64 -25.36
CA ARG A 69 3.02 -4.98 -25.96
C ARG A 69 1.66 -5.67 -26.08
N GLY A 70 0.56 -5.02 -25.66
CA GLY A 70 -0.77 -5.61 -25.61
C GLY A 70 -0.96 -6.64 -24.49
N LEU A 71 -0.06 -6.70 -23.52
CA LEU A 71 -0.18 -7.58 -22.36
C LEU A 71 -1.05 -6.94 -21.28
N PRO A 72 -1.71 -7.75 -20.41
CA PRO A 72 -2.46 -7.23 -19.27
C PRO A 72 -1.57 -6.35 -18.37
N ALA A 73 -2.03 -5.11 -18.16
CA ALA A 73 -1.31 -4.10 -17.39
C ALA A 73 -2.29 -3.26 -16.56
N ARG A 74 -2.07 -3.24 -15.25
CA ARG A 74 -2.92 -2.53 -14.30
C ARG A 74 -2.12 -2.13 -13.07
N ILE A 75 -2.42 -0.94 -12.56
CA ILE A 75 -1.86 -0.43 -11.31
C ILE A 75 -3.02 -0.11 -10.38
N ILE A 76 -2.98 -0.60 -9.14
CA ILE A 76 -3.86 -0.13 -8.07
C ILE A 76 -2.98 0.35 -6.93
N ALA A 77 -3.07 1.62 -6.58
CA ALA A 77 -2.21 2.20 -5.55
C ALA A 77 -3.05 2.93 -4.49
N LYS A 78 -2.99 2.42 -3.25
CA LYS A 78 -3.62 2.98 -2.07
C LYS A 78 -2.55 3.65 -1.20
N MET A 79 -2.77 4.90 -0.83
CA MET A 79 -1.88 5.65 0.05
C MET A 79 -2.58 6.88 0.66
N ASN A 80 -1.88 7.61 1.52
CA ASN A 80 -2.43 8.82 2.10
C ASN A 80 -2.22 10.04 1.23
N SER A 81 -1.08 10.14 0.55
CA SER A 81 -0.77 11.29 -0.31
C SER A 81 0.05 10.89 -1.54
N LEU A 82 -0.23 11.56 -2.67
CA LEU A 82 0.51 11.47 -3.93
C LEU A 82 0.94 12.86 -4.37
N VAL A 83 2.24 13.14 -4.30
CA VAL A 83 2.83 14.46 -4.56
C VAL A 83 4.10 14.39 -5.41
N ASP A 84 4.81 13.25 -5.44
CA ASP A 84 6.07 13.16 -6.17
C ASP A 84 5.90 13.36 -7.69
N ARG A 85 6.62 14.35 -8.25
CA ARG A 85 6.51 14.74 -9.66
C ARG A 85 6.89 13.61 -10.61
N GLN A 86 7.99 12.91 -10.34
CA GLN A 86 8.50 11.86 -11.25
C GLN A 86 7.55 10.67 -11.28
N ILE A 87 6.99 10.29 -10.13
CA ILE A 87 5.95 9.26 -10.06
C ILE A 87 4.71 9.68 -10.84
N ILE A 88 4.23 10.92 -10.66
CA ILE A 88 3.04 11.43 -11.38
C ILE A 88 3.26 11.42 -12.89
N GLU A 89 4.43 11.88 -13.36
CA GLU A 89 4.78 11.85 -14.78
C GLU A 89 4.87 10.42 -15.34
N ALA A 90 5.40 9.48 -14.55
CA ALA A 90 5.41 8.07 -14.92
C ALA A 90 3.99 7.48 -15.02
N LEU A 91 3.09 7.83 -14.11
CA LEU A 91 1.68 7.40 -14.16
C LEU A 91 0.96 7.98 -15.38
N TYR A 92 1.22 9.23 -15.77
CA TYR A 92 0.67 9.78 -17.01
C TYR A 92 1.19 9.05 -18.25
N ARG A 93 2.49 8.75 -18.32
CA ARG A 93 3.06 7.95 -19.42
C ARG A 93 2.46 6.53 -19.48
N ALA A 94 2.23 5.92 -18.31
CA ALA A 94 1.56 4.62 -18.21
C ALA A 94 0.10 4.70 -18.71
N SER A 95 -0.63 5.75 -18.33
CA SER A 95 -2.00 5.99 -18.81
C SER A 95 -2.06 6.16 -20.33
N GLN A 96 -1.14 6.96 -20.90
CA GLN A 96 -1.01 7.14 -22.35
C GLN A 96 -0.70 5.84 -23.10
N ALA A 97 -0.03 4.88 -22.45
CA ALA A 97 0.23 3.56 -23.00
C ALA A 97 -0.95 2.58 -22.87
N GLY A 98 -2.05 2.99 -22.22
CA GLY A 98 -3.24 2.16 -22.01
C GLY A 98 -3.27 1.36 -20.70
N VAL A 99 -2.32 1.59 -19.78
CA VAL A 99 -2.36 0.97 -18.45
C VAL A 99 -3.58 1.45 -17.69
N LYS A 100 -4.39 0.54 -17.14
CA LYS A 100 -5.50 0.93 -16.26
C LYS A 100 -4.97 1.26 -14.86
N ILE A 101 -5.26 2.46 -14.35
CA ILE A 101 -4.71 2.93 -13.07
C ILE A 101 -5.85 3.33 -12.12
N ASP A 102 -5.92 2.68 -10.97
CA ASP A 102 -6.87 2.99 -9.90
C ASP A 102 -6.10 3.51 -8.66
N LEU A 103 -6.25 4.80 -8.35
CA LEU A 103 -5.58 5.44 -7.23
C LEU A 103 -6.57 5.65 -6.07
N ILE A 104 -6.22 5.18 -4.89
CA ILE A 104 -6.98 5.38 -3.66
C ILE A 104 -6.17 6.32 -2.76
N VAL A 105 -6.45 7.61 -2.83
CA VAL A 105 -5.71 8.66 -2.11
C VAL A 105 -6.67 9.44 -1.22
N ARG A 106 -6.53 9.30 0.10
CA ARG A 106 -7.44 10.00 1.03
C ARG A 106 -7.12 11.48 1.24
N GLY A 107 -5.82 11.82 1.18
CA GLY A 107 -5.29 13.12 1.56
C GLY A 107 -4.92 13.95 0.34
N ILE A 108 -3.67 14.39 0.26
CA ILE A 108 -3.22 15.29 -0.79
C ILE A 108 -2.95 14.48 -2.08
N CYS A 109 -3.57 14.87 -3.19
CA CYS A 109 -3.31 14.32 -4.51
C CYS A 109 -3.01 15.46 -5.49
N CYS A 110 -1.76 15.53 -5.98
CA CYS A 110 -1.36 16.50 -7.00
C CYS A 110 -1.58 15.99 -8.44
N LEU A 111 -1.96 14.71 -8.60
CA LEU A 111 -2.31 14.13 -9.89
C LEU A 111 -3.73 14.54 -10.29
N ARG A 112 -3.92 14.86 -11.58
CA ARG A 112 -5.21 15.21 -12.19
C ARG A 112 -5.70 14.05 -13.07
N PRO A 113 -6.77 13.31 -12.69
CA PRO A 113 -7.32 12.20 -13.48
C PRO A 113 -8.19 12.69 -14.64
N GLY A 114 -8.42 11.83 -15.64
CA GLY A 114 -9.40 12.05 -16.72
C GLY A 114 -9.08 13.17 -17.72
N VAL A 115 -7.82 13.61 -17.80
CA VAL A 115 -7.39 14.60 -18.79
C VAL A 115 -7.14 13.89 -20.11
N LYS A 116 -7.85 14.32 -21.17
CA LYS A 116 -7.74 13.76 -22.52
C LYS A 116 -6.28 13.69 -23.00
N GLY A 117 -5.85 12.53 -23.50
CA GLY A 117 -4.49 12.30 -23.98
C GLY A 117 -3.40 12.24 -22.90
N VAL A 118 -3.75 12.31 -21.61
CA VAL A 118 -2.79 12.33 -20.50
C VAL A 118 -3.15 11.31 -19.40
N SER A 119 -4.37 11.36 -18.87
CA SER A 119 -4.78 10.59 -17.69
C SER A 119 -6.16 9.93 -17.82
N GLU A 120 -6.59 9.61 -19.05
CA GLU A 120 -7.91 9.03 -19.35
C GLU A 120 -8.15 7.67 -18.69
N THR A 121 -7.09 6.88 -18.46
CA THR A 121 -7.21 5.56 -17.81
C THR A 121 -6.99 5.62 -16.30
N ILE A 122 -6.77 6.81 -15.73
CA ILE A 122 -6.52 7.02 -14.31
C ILE A 122 -7.81 7.42 -13.62
N THR A 123 -8.20 6.65 -12.60
CA THR A 123 -9.25 7.04 -11.66
C THR A 123 -8.63 7.35 -10.31
N VAL A 124 -9.10 8.41 -9.64
CA VAL A 124 -8.66 8.77 -8.29
C VAL A 124 -9.89 8.78 -7.37
N ARG A 125 -9.78 8.03 -6.28
CA ARG A 125 -10.81 7.85 -5.26
C ARG A 125 -10.27 8.23 -3.89
N SER A 126 -11.01 9.06 -3.17
CA SER A 126 -10.79 9.33 -1.75
C SER A 126 -11.89 8.66 -0.92
N ILE A 127 -11.50 8.03 0.19
CA ILE A 127 -12.43 7.52 1.20
C ILE A 127 -12.11 8.18 2.53
N VAL A 128 -13.12 8.85 3.09
CA VAL A 128 -13.10 9.39 4.45
C VAL A 128 -14.31 8.83 5.17
N ASP A 129 -14.05 8.02 6.19
CA ASP A 129 -15.08 7.33 6.96
C ASP A 129 -14.66 7.23 8.44
N ARG A 130 -15.32 6.36 9.22
CA ARG A 130 -15.12 6.20 10.68
C ARG A 130 -13.65 5.96 11.05
N PHE A 131 -12.99 5.03 10.36
CA PHE A 131 -11.58 4.77 10.55
C PHE A 131 -10.76 5.62 9.56
N LEU A 132 -9.59 6.05 10.03
CA LEU A 132 -8.62 6.70 9.18
C LEU A 132 -7.99 5.65 8.26
N GLU A 133 -8.26 5.77 6.97
CA GLU A 133 -7.52 5.03 5.95
C GLU A 133 -6.03 5.36 6.13
N HIS A 134 -5.20 4.38 6.48
CA HIS A 134 -3.77 4.63 6.75
C HIS A 134 -2.84 3.61 6.09
N SER A 135 -3.36 2.45 5.70
CA SER A 135 -2.62 1.45 4.95
C SER A 135 -2.16 1.97 3.59
N ARG A 136 -0.93 1.60 3.21
CA ARG A 136 -0.39 1.83 1.87
C ARG A 136 -0.16 0.50 1.19
N ILE A 137 -0.76 0.33 0.03
CA ILE A 137 -0.81 -0.92 -0.73
C ILE A 137 -0.59 -0.59 -2.20
N PHE A 138 0.31 -1.28 -2.86
CA PHE A 138 0.63 -1.07 -4.27
C PHE A 138 0.53 -2.40 -5.01
N PHE A 139 -0.38 -2.48 -5.97
CA PHE A 139 -0.61 -3.64 -6.82
C PHE A 139 -0.16 -3.31 -8.25
N PHE A 140 0.55 -4.24 -8.87
CA PHE A 140 0.98 -4.20 -10.26
C PHE A 140 0.61 -5.52 -10.94
N GLU A 141 -0.06 -5.48 -12.08
CA GLU A 141 -0.57 -6.66 -12.79
C GLU A 141 0.54 -7.57 -13.32
N ASN A 142 1.62 -6.98 -13.85
CA ASN A 142 2.81 -7.66 -14.31
C ASN A 142 2.50 -8.85 -15.25
N ALA A 143 1.73 -8.59 -16.31
CA ALA A 143 1.38 -9.60 -17.32
C ALA A 143 0.80 -10.89 -16.71
N CYS A 144 -0.25 -10.75 -15.89
CA CYS A 144 -0.93 -11.82 -15.15
C CYS A 144 -0.10 -12.51 -14.04
N GLN A 145 1.02 -11.91 -13.63
CA GLN A 145 1.80 -12.35 -12.46
C GLN A 145 1.81 -11.26 -11.40
N PRO A 146 0.67 -11.00 -10.75
CA PRO A 146 0.50 -9.80 -9.94
C PRO A 146 1.46 -9.75 -8.77
N GLU A 147 2.00 -8.56 -8.54
CA GLU A 147 2.86 -8.23 -7.42
C GLU A 147 2.12 -7.23 -6.51
N VAL A 148 2.08 -7.55 -5.21
CA VAL A 148 1.51 -6.66 -4.19
C VAL A 148 2.58 -6.27 -3.21
N PHE A 149 2.65 -4.98 -2.93
CA PHE A 149 3.55 -4.40 -1.96
C PHE A 149 2.74 -3.66 -0.89
N VAL A 150 3.21 -3.72 0.35
CA VAL A 150 2.62 -3.02 1.50
C VAL A 150 3.72 -2.30 2.24
N GLY A 151 3.46 -1.13 2.81
CA GLY A 151 4.51 -0.44 3.55
C GLY A 151 4.12 0.87 4.19
N SER A 152 5.14 1.63 4.57
CA SER A 152 5.00 2.88 5.35
C SER A 152 5.00 4.14 4.50
N ALA A 153 5.56 4.09 3.28
CA ALA A 153 5.76 5.26 2.44
C ALA A 153 4.50 5.72 1.69
N ASP A 154 4.21 7.02 1.75
CA ASP A 154 3.41 7.70 0.73
C ASP A 154 4.30 8.06 -0.47
N TRP A 155 3.70 8.31 -1.64
CA TRP A 155 4.44 8.78 -2.83
C TRP A 155 4.68 10.29 -2.76
N MET A 156 5.53 10.70 -1.82
CA MET A 156 5.92 12.08 -1.59
C MET A 156 7.45 12.22 -1.52
N PRO A 157 8.03 13.36 -1.94
CA PRO A 157 9.48 13.57 -1.89
C PRO A 157 10.09 13.37 -0.50
N ARG A 158 9.40 13.78 0.57
CA ARG A 158 9.90 13.58 1.94
C ARG A 158 9.96 12.12 2.36
N ASN A 159 9.04 11.28 1.89
CA ASN A 159 9.01 9.85 2.20
C ASN A 159 10.06 9.11 1.37
N PHE A 160 10.25 9.52 0.11
CA PHE A 160 11.25 8.90 -0.76
C PHE A 160 12.69 9.30 -0.47
N PHE A 161 12.96 10.54 -0.05
CA PHE A 161 14.33 11.07 -0.04
C PHE A 161 14.80 11.56 1.33
N ARG A 162 13.90 11.80 2.28
CA ARG A 162 14.24 12.42 3.57
C ARG A 162 13.88 11.54 4.78
N ARG A 163 13.28 10.37 4.56
CA ARG A 163 12.87 9.45 5.62
C ARG A 163 13.36 8.05 5.30
N VAL A 164 13.60 7.30 6.36
CA VAL A 164 13.71 5.86 6.26
C VAL A 164 12.31 5.29 6.23
N GLU A 165 11.93 4.73 5.10
CA GLU A 165 10.64 4.08 4.88
C GLU A 165 10.88 2.67 4.36
N VAL A 166 9.95 1.77 4.66
CA VAL A 166 10.03 0.37 4.24
C VAL A 166 8.74 -0.01 3.52
N VAL A 167 8.91 -0.61 2.35
CA VAL A 167 7.87 -1.29 1.60
C VAL A 167 8.33 -2.73 1.38
N PHE A 168 7.42 -3.70 1.51
CA PHE A 168 7.73 -5.11 1.40
C PHE A 168 6.74 -5.81 0.46
N PRO A 169 7.19 -6.84 -0.29
CA PRO A 169 6.32 -7.64 -1.13
C PRO A 169 5.51 -8.64 -0.30
N ILE A 170 4.28 -8.92 -0.73
CA ILE A 170 3.48 -10.05 -0.28
C ILE A 170 3.71 -11.20 -1.26
N GLU A 171 4.67 -12.08 -0.97
CA GLU A 171 5.00 -13.18 -1.89
C GLU A 171 4.17 -14.45 -1.62
N ASP A 172 3.45 -14.54 -0.50
CA ASP A 172 2.49 -15.62 -0.30
C ASP A 172 1.23 -15.37 -1.15
N GLY A 173 0.89 -16.31 -2.03
CA GLY A 173 -0.22 -16.15 -2.97
C GLY A 173 -1.58 -15.98 -2.29
N ASN A 174 -1.83 -16.67 -1.17
CA ASN A 174 -3.09 -16.55 -0.44
C ASN A 174 -3.21 -15.17 0.21
N LEU A 175 -2.13 -14.68 0.83
CA LEU A 175 -2.10 -13.33 1.41
C LEU A 175 -2.23 -12.26 0.33
N ARG A 176 -1.59 -12.44 -0.82
CA ARG A 176 -1.68 -11.51 -1.95
C ARG A 176 -3.12 -11.42 -2.45
N ASP A 177 -3.74 -12.56 -2.71
CA ASP A 177 -5.11 -12.63 -3.21
C ASP A 177 -6.11 -12.07 -2.20
N ARG A 178 -5.86 -12.29 -0.90
CA ARG A 178 -6.62 -11.66 0.20
C ARG A 178 -6.50 -10.14 0.15
N VAL A 179 -5.29 -9.59 0.07
CA VAL A 179 -5.07 -8.14 0.00
C VAL A 179 -5.74 -7.55 -1.26
N GLN A 180 -5.68 -8.24 -2.38
CA GLN A 180 -6.33 -7.80 -3.61
C GLN A 180 -7.86 -7.80 -3.47
N ARG A 181 -8.46 -8.95 -3.16
CA ARG A 181 -9.92 -9.15 -3.19
C ARG A 181 -10.62 -8.54 -2.00
N GLU A 182 -10.10 -8.78 -0.79
CA GLU A 182 -10.75 -8.34 0.45
C GLU A 182 -10.39 -6.91 0.82
N LEU A 183 -9.30 -6.31 0.33
CA LEU A 183 -8.97 -4.92 0.66
C LEU A 183 -9.14 -3.99 -0.54
N LEU A 184 -8.37 -4.19 -1.61
CA LEU A 184 -8.35 -3.26 -2.73
C LEU A 184 -9.68 -3.25 -3.49
N GLU A 185 -10.21 -4.41 -3.86
CA GLU A 185 -11.46 -4.51 -4.63
C GLU A 185 -12.67 -4.02 -3.84
N LEU A 186 -12.76 -4.31 -2.53
CA LEU A 186 -13.81 -3.76 -1.66
C LEU A 186 -13.76 -2.23 -1.54
N VAL A 187 -12.56 -1.65 -1.44
CA VAL A 187 -12.39 -0.18 -1.43
C VAL A 187 -12.79 0.44 -2.78
N LEU A 188 -12.44 -0.21 -3.89
CA LEU A 188 -12.82 0.24 -5.22
C LEU A 188 -14.33 0.11 -5.48
N ALA A 189 -14.98 -0.86 -4.84
CA ALA A 189 -16.43 -1.07 -4.92
C ALA A 189 -17.23 -0.12 -4.01
N ASP A 190 -16.61 0.64 -3.12
CA ASP A 190 -17.31 1.53 -2.18
C ASP A 190 -18.14 2.59 -2.93
N THR A 191 -19.43 2.68 -2.62
CA THR A 191 -20.34 3.69 -3.18
C THR A 191 -20.96 4.57 -2.11
N ALA A 192 -20.74 4.25 -0.83
CA ALA A 192 -21.35 4.96 0.29
C ALA A 192 -20.52 6.16 0.76
N LYS A 193 -19.19 5.99 0.84
CA LYS A 193 -18.26 6.95 1.45
C LYS A 193 -17.22 7.46 0.48
N ALA A 194 -17.00 6.75 -0.61
CA ALA A 194 -16.08 7.18 -1.63
C ALA A 194 -16.45 8.52 -2.30
N ARG A 195 -15.41 9.17 -2.79
CA ARG A 195 -15.44 10.39 -3.59
C ARG A 195 -14.48 10.23 -4.76
N LEU A 196 -14.96 10.39 -5.98
CA LEU A 196 -14.15 10.34 -7.20
C LEU A 196 -13.70 11.76 -7.56
N LEU A 197 -12.38 11.96 -7.64
CA LEU A 197 -11.79 13.22 -8.11
C LEU A 197 -12.06 13.36 -9.62
N GLN A 198 -12.64 14.49 -9.99
CA GLN A 198 -12.93 14.86 -11.37
C GLN A 198 -11.78 15.68 -11.97
N PRO A 199 -11.70 15.79 -13.31
CA PRO A 199 -10.68 16.60 -13.96
C PRO A 199 -10.72 18.07 -13.51
N ASP A 200 -11.86 18.64 -13.16
CA ASP A 200 -11.95 20.03 -12.69
C ASP A 200 -11.51 20.23 -11.22
N GLY A 201 -11.11 19.17 -10.54
CA GLY A 201 -10.73 19.19 -9.12
C GLY A 201 -11.91 18.97 -8.16
N SER A 202 -13.14 18.90 -8.68
CA SER A 202 -14.32 18.59 -7.86
C SER A 202 -14.35 17.11 -7.48
N TYR A 203 -15.14 16.78 -6.45
CA TYR A 203 -15.32 15.41 -5.99
C TYR A 203 -16.78 15.01 -6.04
N VAL A 204 -17.08 13.90 -6.70
CA VAL A 204 -18.45 13.36 -6.83
C VAL A 204 -18.57 12.02 -6.10
N ARG A 205 -19.76 11.72 -5.58
CA ARG A 205 -20.03 10.38 -5.02
C ARG A 205 -20.32 9.42 -6.18
N PRO A 206 -19.69 8.23 -6.20
CA PRO A 206 -20.09 7.20 -7.15
C PRO A 206 -21.48 6.66 -6.77
N SER A 207 -22.36 6.51 -7.76
CA SER A 207 -23.67 5.89 -7.57
C SER A 207 -23.56 4.37 -7.57
N PRO A 208 -24.34 3.66 -6.72
CA PRO A 208 -24.50 2.22 -6.85
C PRO A 208 -25.02 1.85 -8.25
N LYS A 209 -24.60 0.68 -8.75
CA LYS A 209 -25.22 0.12 -9.97
C LYS A 209 -26.71 -0.11 -9.72
N ARG A 210 -27.54 0.09 -10.75
CA ARG A 210 -29.00 -0.10 -10.65
C ARG A 210 -29.33 -1.47 -10.04
N GLY A 211 -30.18 -1.47 -9.01
CA GLY A 211 -30.59 -2.69 -8.29
C GLY A 211 -29.56 -3.25 -7.30
N LYS A 212 -28.40 -2.61 -7.10
CA LYS A 212 -27.44 -2.99 -6.07
C LYS A 212 -27.52 -2.07 -4.86
N ALA A 213 -27.40 -2.67 -3.67
CA ALA A 213 -27.25 -1.93 -2.43
C ALA A 213 -25.93 -1.13 -2.43
N PRO A 214 -25.88 0.02 -1.73
CA PRO A 214 -24.65 0.76 -1.57
C PRO A 214 -23.63 -0.06 -0.76
N VAL A 215 -22.38 -0.08 -1.22
CA VAL A 215 -21.27 -0.75 -0.52
C VAL A 215 -20.53 0.27 0.34
N ARG A 216 -20.27 -0.08 1.61
CA ARG A 216 -19.43 0.68 2.53
C ARG A 216 -18.27 -0.18 3.00
N SER A 217 -17.10 0.03 2.41
CA SER A 217 -15.89 -0.79 2.58
C SER A 217 -15.54 -1.09 4.04
N GLN A 218 -15.51 -0.08 4.92
CA GLN A 218 -15.18 -0.29 6.33
C GLN A 218 -16.19 -1.16 7.09
N MET A 219 -17.47 -1.17 6.69
CA MET A 219 -18.46 -2.04 7.31
C MET A 219 -18.27 -3.49 6.87
N GLU A 220 -17.92 -3.72 5.60
CA GLU A 220 -17.57 -5.05 5.11
C GLU A 220 -16.30 -5.58 5.79
N PHE A 221 -15.30 -4.72 6.06
CA PHE A 221 -14.12 -5.13 6.83
C PHE A 221 -14.47 -5.56 8.25
N ILE A 222 -15.36 -4.82 8.94
CA ILE A 222 -15.84 -5.21 10.27
C ILE A 222 -16.55 -6.57 10.20
N ARG A 223 -17.36 -6.79 9.16
CA ARG A 223 -18.07 -8.05 8.97
C ARG A 223 -17.11 -9.21 8.74
N LEU A 224 -16.16 -9.08 7.81
CA LEU A 224 -15.14 -10.10 7.54
C LEU A 224 -14.35 -10.45 8.79
N ALA A 225 -13.96 -9.45 9.60
CA ALA A 225 -13.25 -9.67 10.85
C ALA A 225 -14.12 -10.32 11.95
N SER A 226 -15.45 -10.21 11.87
CA SER A 226 -16.38 -10.84 12.82
C SER A 226 -16.75 -12.27 12.41
N ASP A 227 -16.75 -12.55 11.10
CA ASP A 227 -17.06 -13.86 10.53
C ASP A 227 -15.82 -14.80 10.53
N GLU A 228 -14.60 -14.26 10.69
CA GLU A 228 -13.41 -15.08 10.93
C GLU A 228 -13.55 -15.83 12.28
N PRO A 229 -13.47 -17.17 12.30
CA PRO A 229 -13.55 -17.92 13.54
C PRO A 229 -12.43 -17.45 14.47
N ALA A 230 -12.79 -17.09 15.70
CA ALA A 230 -11.82 -16.74 16.73
C ALA A 230 -10.73 -17.81 16.75
N PRO A 231 -9.43 -17.44 16.80
CA PRO A 231 -8.36 -18.41 16.78
C PRO A 231 -8.62 -19.43 17.90
N GLN A 232 -8.82 -20.69 17.51
CA GLN A 232 -8.97 -21.83 18.42
C GLN A 232 -7.59 -22.17 19.03
N GLY A 233 -6.90 -21.17 19.58
CA GLY A 233 -5.80 -21.35 20.48
C GLY A 233 -6.35 -21.17 21.88
N LYS A 234 -6.35 -22.23 22.71
CA LYS A 234 -6.43 -22.05 24.16
C LYS A 234 -5.42 -20.96 24.49
N ALA A 235 -5.87 -19.81 25.01
CA ALA A 235 -4.98 -18.82 25.58
C ALA A 235 -4.28 -19.53 26.74
N ALA A 236 -3.14 -20.15 26.46
CA ALA A 236 -2.26 -20.64 27.50
C ALA A 236 -1.97 -19.40 28.33
N LYS A 237 -2.41 -19.40 29.59
CA LYS A 237 -1.96 -18.44 30.60
C LYS A 237 -0.47 -18.70 30.86
N SER A 238 0.37 -18.58 29.84
CA SER A 238 1.80 -18.50 30.01
C SER A 238 2.02 -17.07 30.49
N LYS A 239 2.39 -16.91 31.76
CA LYS A 239 2.95 -15.65 32.24
C LYS A 239 4.05 -15.29 31.25
N ALA A 240 3.89 -14.19 30.52
CA ALA A 240 4.92 -13.69 29.63
C ALA A 240 6.20 -13.52 30.45
N ARG A 241 7.15 -14.45 30.31
CA ARG A 241 8.50 -14.29 30.83
C ARG A 241 9.16 -13.29 29.90
N VAL A 242 8.97 -12.01 30.18
CA VAL A 242 9.82 -10.97 29.60
C VAL A 242 11.24 -11.30 30.05
N PRO A 243 12.19 -11.59 29.14
CA PRO A 243 13.57 -11.80 29.54
C PRO A 243 14.08 -10.49 30.15
N VAL A 244 14.41 -10.53 31.44
CA VAL A 244 15.05 -9.40 32.13
C VAL A 244 16.50 -9.36 31.65
N VAL A 245 16.78 -8.50 30.68
CA VAL A 245 18.15 -8.22 30.23
C VAL A 245 18.85 -7.40 31.31
N LYS A 246 19.73 -8.05 32.08
CA LYS A 246 20.65 -7.33 32.98
C LYS A 246 21.78 -6.74 32.13
N LEU A 247 21.71 -5.44 31.87
CA LEU A 247 22.82 -4.69 31.28
C LEU A 247 24.02 -4.73 32.24
N ARG A 248 25.19 -5.09 31.72
CA ARG A 248 26.45 -5.09 32.47
C ARG A 248 26.74 -3.66 32.92
N LYS A 249 27.02 -3.46 34.22
CA LYS A 249 27.46 -2.14 34.72
C LYS A 249 28.75 -1.75 33.98
N ARG A 250 28.78 -0.54 33.45
CA ARG A 250 29.96 0.02 32.79
C ARG A 250 31.12 0.10 33.81
N PRO A 251 32.37 -0.14 33.36
CA PRO A 251 33.55 0.03 34.20
C PRO A 251 33.71 1.47 34.67
#